data_AF-A0A1S1MSX6-F1
#
_entry.id   AF-A0A1S1MSX6-F1
#
_cell.length_a   1.000
_cell.length_b   1.000
_cell.length_c   1.000
_cell.angle_alpha   90.00
_cell.angle_beta   90.00
_cell.angle_gamma   90.00
#
_symmetry.space_group_name_H-M   'P 1'
#
loop_
_entity.id
_entity.type
_entity.pdbx_description
1 polymer ?
#
loop_
_entity_poly.entity_id
_entity_poly.type
_entity_poly.pdbx_seq_one_letter_code
_entity_poly.pdbx_strand_id
1 'polypeptide(L)'
;MSTNDNISVPTINVVSMPDNSIHKNFSCENILMNANSHHQLCVGLYAVLTGGASFEDVEPLISLIMDQSEEIACNLRMRVHLDSVAN
;
A
#
# COMPACT_ATOMS: atom_id res chain seq x y z
N MET A 1 -44.22 36.67 22.00
CA MET A 1 -44.69 35.28 22.16
C MET A 1 -44.04 34.45 21.08
N SER A 2 -43.51 33.30 21.48
CA SER A 2 -42.51 32.50 20.76
C SER A 2 -43.06 31.70 19.57
N THR A 3 -42.20 31.60 18.54
CA THR A 3 -41.85 30.45 17.67
C THR A 3 -42.95 29.67 16.91
N ASN A 4 -42.82 29.61 15.58
CA ASN A 4 -42.64 28.35 14.86
C ASN A 4 -42.24 28.61 13.39
N ASP A 5 -40.97 28.97 13.17
CA ASP A 5 -40.37 28.83 11.85
C ASP A 5 -39.88 27.39 11.72
N ASN A 6 -40.53 26.63 10.84
CA ASN A 6 -40.14 25.29 10.43
C ASN A 6 -38.72 25.34 9.86
N ILE A 7 -37.72 25.01 10.67
CA ILE A 7 -36.37 24.75 10.20
C ILE A 7 -36.42 23.44 9.41
N SER A 8 -36.60 23.57 8.10
CA SER A 8 -36.32 22.48 7.16
C SER A 8 -34.81 22.28 7.17
N VAL A 9 -34.37 21.29 7.95
CA VAL A 9 -32.98 20.82 7.92
C VAL A 9 -32.70 20.42 6.48
N PRO A 10 -31.72 21.02 5.78
CA PRO A 10 -31.31 20.48 4.51
C PRO A 10 -30.77 19.10 4.83
N THR A 11 -31.44 18.06 4.33
CA THR A 11 -30.87 16.72 4.31
C THR A 11 -29.58 16.85 3.51
N ILE A 12 -28.46 16.94 4.22
CA ILE A 12 -27.14 16.83 3.63
C ILE A 12 -27.17 15.43 3.01
N ASN A 13 -27.35 15.36 1.70
CA ASN A 13 -26.94 14.20 0.94
C ASN A 13 -25.44 14.09 1.19
N VAL A 14 -25.07 13.35 2.23
CA VAL A 14 -23.75 12.78 2.33
C VAL A 14 -23.71 11.80 1.17
N VAL A 15 -23.34 12.33 0.00
CA VAL A 15 -22.77 11.52 -1.06
C VAL A 15 -21.62 10.82 -0.36
N SER A 16 -21.82 9.54 -0.04
CA SER A 16 -20.73 8.65 0.31
C SER A 16 -19.77 8.78 -0.85
N MET A 17 -18.73 9.60 -0.68
CA MET A 17 -17.59 9.54 -1.58
C MET A 17 -17.12 8.08 -1.54
N PRO A 18 -16.85 7.48 -2.70
CA PRO A 18 -16.30 6.14 -2.73
C PRO A 18 -15.08 6.14 -1.80
N ASP A 19 -15.12 5.23 -0.85
CA ASP A 19 -14.14 5.11 0.21
C ASP A 19 -12.74 5.10 -0.41
N ASN A 20 -12.02 6.22 -0.28
CA ASN A 20 -10.71 6.47 -0.90
C ASN A 20 -9.61 5.56 -0.29
N SER A 21 -10.00 4.58 0.52
CA SER A 21 -9.14 3.62 1.21
C SER A 21 -8.38 2.71 0.25
N ILE A 22 -9.00 2.33 -0.88
CA ILE A 22 -8.34 1.50 -1.91
C ILE A 22 -7.19 2.29 -2.55
N HIS A 23 -7.42 3.55 -2.94
CA HIS A 23 -6.39 4.38 -3.55
C HIS A 23 -5.22 4.68 -2.61
N LYS A 24 -5.46 4.72 -1.30
CA LYS A 24 -4.40 4.97 -0.31
C LYS A 24 -3.45 3.78 -0.17
N ASN A 25 -3.92 2.55 -0.37
CA ASN A 25 -3.09 1.34 -0.33
C ASN A 25 -2.25 1.18 -1.61
N PHE A 26 -2.75 1.63 -2.75
CA PHE A 26 -2.07 1.58 -4.05
C PHE A 26 -1.40 2.92 -4.44
N SER A 27 -1.09 3.77 -3.46
CA SER A 27 -0.40 5.03 -3.74
C SER A 27 1.03 4.78 -4.23
N CYS A 28 1.53 5.65 -5.11
CA CYS A 28 2.93 5.57 -5.55
C CYS A 28 3.89 5.65 -4.35
N GLU A 29 3.51 6.37 -3.30
CA GLU A 29 4.27 6.48 -2.05
C GLU A 29 4.41 5.15 -1.33
N ASN A 30 3.36 4.32 -1.26
CA ASN A 30 3.46 3.00 -0.65
C ASN A 30 4.34 2.06 -1.48
N ILE A 31 4.22 2.10 -2.82
CA ILE A 31 5.07 1.31 -3.71
C ILE A 31 6.54 1.70 -3.54
N LEU A 32 6.83 3.00 -3.48
CA LEU A 32 8.18 3.51 -3.22
C LEU A 32 8.71 3.09 -1.85
N MET A 33 7.88 3.17 -0.81
CA MET A 33 8.26 2.78 0.54
C MET A 33 8.58 1.27 0.61
N ASN A 34 7.73 0.43 0.02
CA ASN A 34 7.94 -1.02 -0.04
C ASN A 34 9.18 -1.37 -0.87
N ALA A 35 9.37 -0.73 -2.03
CA ALA A 35 10.56 -0.95 -2.86
C ALA A 35 11.87 -0.55 -2.15
N ASN A 36 11.85 0.54 -1.38
CA ASN A 36 13.00 0.97 -0.59
C ASN A 36 13.29 -0.01 0.56
N SER A 37 12.27 -0.46 1.28
CA SER A 37 12.42 -1.50 2.32
C SER A 37 12.98 -2.80 1.75
N HIS A 38 12.46 -3.25 0.61
CA HIS A 38 12.95 -4.42 -0.11
C HIS A 38 14.43 -4.29 -0.51
N HIS A 39 14.82 -3.13 -1.04
CA HIS A 39 16.22 -2.85 -1.36
C HIS A 39 17.13 -2.96 -0.14
N GLN A 40 16.73 -2.38 1.00
CA GLN A 40 17.49 -2.45 2.25
C GLN A 40 17.66 -3.89 2.75
N LEU A 41 16.62 -4.72 2.65
CA LEU A 41 16.68 -6.12 3.04
C LEU A 41 17.60 -6.93 2.12
N CYS A 42 17.57 -6.68 0.80
CA CYS A 42 18.50 -7.29 -0.14
C CYS A 42 19.97 -6.91 0.15
N VAL A 43 20.24 -5.65 0.48
CA VAL A 43 21.58 -5.19 0.89
C VAL A 43 22.01 -5.86 2.20
N GLY A 44 21.10 -5.96 3.17
CA GLY A 44 21.33 -6.65 4.44
C GLY A 44 21.65 -8.13 4.24
N LEU A 45 20.85 -8.83 3.43
CA LEU A 45 21.08 -10.24 3.10
C LEU A 45 22.46 -10.45 2.46
N TYR A 46 22.85 -9.59 1.51
CA TYR A 46 24.18 -9.65 0.90
C TYR A 46 25.29 -9.48 1.94
N ALA A 47 25.16 -8.50 2.85
CA ALA A 47 26.15 -8.27 3.91
C ALA A 47 26.28 -9.47 4.87
N VAL A 48 25.16 -10.08 5.23
CA VAL A 48 25.14 -11.22 6.15
C VAL A 48 25.71 -12.49 5.50
N LEU A 49 25.36 -12.75 4.25
CA LEU A 49 25.95 -13.86 3.47
C LEU A 49 27.46 -13.69 3.27
N THR A 50 27.91 -12.48 2.93
CA THR A 50 29.35 -12.20 2.79
C THR A 50 30.10 -12.22 4.13
N GLY A 51 29.39 -12.03 5.25
CA GLY A 51 29.90 -12.23 6.60
C GLY A 51 30.01 -13.70 7.04
N GLY A 52 29.55 -14.65 6.22
CA GLY A 52 29.67 -16.08 6.48
C GLY A 52 28.51 -16.70 7.27
N ALA A 53 27.34 -16.04 7.34
CA ALA A 53 26.15 -16.64 7.93
C ALA A 53 25.70 -17.89 7.17
N SER A 54 25.07 -18.85 7.88
CA SER A 54 24.53 -20.04 7.24
C SER A 54 23.22 -19.72 6.52
N PHE A 55 22.78 -20.63 5.66
CA PHE A 55 21.48 -20.49 5.00
C PHE A 55 20.32 -20.49 6.01
N GLU A 56 20.39 -21.33 7.05
CA GLU A 56 19.31 -21.40 8.06
C GLU A 56 19.14 -20.07 8.80
N ASP A 57 20.23 -19.31 9.00
CA ASP A 57 20.18 -18.00 9.65
C ASP A 57 19.48 -16.93 8.80
N VAL A 58 19.53 -17.07 7.47
CA VAL A 58 19.01 -16.07 6.52
C VAL A 58 17.72 -16.48 5.81
N GLU A 59 17.29 -17.73 5.95
CA GLU A 59 16.05 -18.25 5.34
C GLU A 59 14.83 -17.37 5.66
N PRO A 60 14.58 -16.93 6.91
CA PRO A 60 13.45 -16.07 7.22
C PRO A 60 13.52 -14.71 6.49
N LEU A 61 14.74 -14.19 6.31
CA LEU A 61 14.97 -12.94 5.60
C LEU A 61 14.72 -13.10 4.09
N ILE A 62 15.12 -14.22 3.51
CA ILE A 62 14.85 -14.54 2.10
C ILE A 62 13.34 -14.67 1.86
N SER A 63 12.61 -15.34 2.75
CA SER A 63 11.14 -15.45 2.65
C SER A 63 10.49 -14.07 2.66
N LEU A 64 10.89 -13.20 3.59
CA LEU A 64 10.37 -11.83 3.67
C LEU A 64 10.64 -11.02 2.38
N ILE A 65 11.84 -11.16 1.80
CA ILE A 65 12.21 -10.51 0.54
C ILE A 65 11.30 -10.99 -0.60
N MET A 66 10.96 -12.29 -0.63
CA MET A 66 10.05 -12.85 -1.64
C MET A 66 8.63 -12.31 -1.47
N ASP A 67 8.09 -12.28 -0.24
CA ASP A 67 6.75 -11.75 0.04
C ASP A 67 6.65 -10.27 -0.37
N GLN A 68 7.67 -9.46 -0.06
CA GLN A 68 7.71 -8.06 -0.48
C GLN A 68 7.79 -7.90 -2.01
N SER A 69 8.51 -8.81 -2.69
CA SER A 69 8.59 -8.79 -4.16
C SER A 69 7.21 -9.03 -4.79
N GLU A 70 6.45 -9.97 -4.23
CA GLU A 70 5.11 -10.29 -4.70
C GLU A 70 4.14 -9.12 -4.45
N GLU A 71 4.20 -8.49 -3.27
CA GLU A 71 3.39 -7.32 -2.96
C GLU A 71 3.66 -6.15 -3.91
N ILE A 72 4.94 -5.84 -4.17
CA ILE A 72 5.33 -4.80 -5.13
C ILE A 72 4.81 -5.15 -6.53
N ALA A 73 4.99 -6.40 -6.98
CA ALA A 73 4.51 -6.84 -8.28
C ALA A 73 2.98 -6.75 -8.40
N CYS A 74 2.25 -7.11 -7.34
CA CYS A 74 0.80 -6.99 -7.28
C CYS A 74 0.36 -5.53 -7.42
N ASN A 75 0.97 -4.62 -6.65
CA ASN A 75 0.68 -3.19 -6.69
C ASN A 75 0.94 -2.59 -8.07
N LEU A 76 2.04 -2.98 -8.72
CA LEU A 76 2.36 -2.54 -10.09
C LEU A 76 1.35 -3.05 -11.12
N ARG A 77 0.94 -4.33 -11.04
CA ARG A 77 -0.07 -4.91 -11.95
C ARG A 77 -1.43 -4.26 -11.79
N MET A 78 -1.84 -4.02 -10.54
CA MET A 78 -3.10 -3.32 -10.25
C MET A 78 -3.12 -1.91 -10.83
N ARG A 79 -2.01 -1.17 -10.74
CA ARG A 79 -1.89 0.16 -11.37
C ARG A 79 -2.07 0.11 -12.88
N VAL A 80 -1.39 -0.83 -13.56
CA VAL A 80 -1.52 -1.02 -15.02
C VAL A 80 -2.97 -1.32 -15.40
N HIS A 81 -3.69 -2.12 -14.59
CA HIS A 81 -5.10 -2.41 -14.83
C HIS A 81 -5.98 -1.16 -14.66
N LEU A 82 -5.77 -0.37 -13.61
CA LEU A 82 -6.53 0.86 -13.38
C LEU A 82 -6.29 1.91 -14.49
N ASP A 83 -5.05 2.08 -14.94
CA ASP A 83 -4.71 3.00 -16.03
C ASP A 83 -5.33 2.55 -17.37
N SER A 84 -5.54 1.23 -17.56
CA SER A 84 -6.20 0.66 -18.74
C SER A 84 -7.72 0.83 -18.74
N VAL A 85 -8.35 0.99 -17.57
CA VAL A 85 -9.82 1.15 -17.45
C VAL A 85 -10.24 2.62 -17.46
N ALA A 86 -9.31 3.53 -17.17
CA ALA A 86 -9.54 4.97 -17.14
C ALA A 86 -9.41 5.69 -18.50
N ASN A 87 -8.95 4.99 -19.54
CA ASN A 87 -8.82 5.47 -20.93
C ASN A 87 -9.79 4.75 -21.87
#